data_AF-A0A7V7VFW9-F1
#
_entry.id   AF-A0A7V7VFW9-F1
#
_cell.length_a   1.000
_cell.length_b   1.000
_cell.length_c   1.000
_cell.angle_alpha   90.00
_cell.angle_beta   90.00
_cell.angle_gamma   90.00
#
_symmetry.space_group_name_H-M   'P 1'
#
loop_
_entity.id
_entity.type
_entity.pdbx_description
1 polymer ?
#
loop_
_entity_poly.entity_id
_entity_poly.type
_entity_poly.pdbx_seq_one_letter_code
_entity_poly.pdbx_strand_id
1 'polypeptide(L)'
;MFDRLFKKNENTDAVGPSEKKRDTHIDNNQLTPEEAQQYWAKIASKIIVSTLNCVDHTAERIFILISFDEKDPTMDIFFQMNGQVRMWNDLDNTQHKNIIAHNLLPQVDNIVKQAHCLYDRAHLTRMAYTQIQFEFESKTWYLHDISEESMEAQLDKYAAFLKWFDDVSHEIKQTPLDSKKKITWGPFKPIA
;
A
#
# COMPACT_ATOMS: atom_id res chain seq x y z
N MET A 1 20.87 -13.97 7.64
CA MET A 1 19.99 -15.16 7.48
C MET A 1 18.95 -14.85 6.40
N PHE A 2 19.40 -14.69 5.14
CA PHE A 2 18.55 -14.36 3.98
C PHE A 2 18.93 -15.22 2.74
N ASP A 3 19.38 -16.46 2.95
CA ASP A 3 19.89 -17.35 1.88
C ASP A 3 18.94 -18.50 1.49
N ARG A 4 17.62 -18.30 1.52
CA ARG A 4 16.66 -19.41 1.29
C ARG A 4 15.65 -19.25 0.16
N LEU A 5 15.85 -18.35 -0.79
CA LEU A 5 14.95 -18.25 -1.95
C LEU A 5 15.56 -18.63 -3.30
N PHE A 6 16.82 -19.09 -3.36
CA PHE A 6 17.43 -19.47 -4.65
C PHE A 6 18.27 -20.75 -4.58
N LYS A 7 17.60 -21.90 -4.74
CA LYS A 7 17.97 -23.00 -5.66
C LYS A 7 17.14 -24.25 -5.36
N LYS A 8 16.49 -24.80 -6.39
CA LYS A 8 16.84 -26.09 -7.01
C LYS A 8 15.75 -26.50 -8.02
N ASN A 9 15.94 -26.13 -9.29
CA ASN A 9 15.43 -26.96 -10.38
C ASN A 9 16.57 -27.93 -10.71
N GLU A 10 16.37 -29.21 -10.43
CA GLU A 10 17.25 -30.26 -10.91
C GLU A 10 16.97 -30.53 -12.39
N ASN A 11 18.06 -30.63 -13.16
CA ASN A 11 18.11 -30.90 -14.59
C ASN A 11 17.52 -32.27 -14.95
N THR A 12 16.97 -32.34 -16.17
CA THR A 12 17.19 -33.51 -17.04
C THR A 12 17.48 -33.01 -18.45
N ASP A 13 18.62 -33.46 -18.97
CA ASP A 13 19.26 -33.04 -20.22
C ASP A 13 18.56 -33.51 -21.49
N ALA A 14 18.63 -32.69 -22.55
CA ALA A 14 18.80 -33.16 -23.93
C ALA A 14 19.44 -32.04 -24.80
N VAL A 15 20.47 -32.43 -25.54
CA VAL A 15 21.46 -31.62 -26.28
C VAL A 15 20.92 -31.02 -27.59
N GLY A 16 21.41 -29.82 -27.95
CA GLY A 16 21.42 -29.29 -29.32
C GLY A 16 22.24 -27.98 -29.43
N PRO A 17 23.22 -27.84 -30.35
CA PRO A 17 24.13 -26.70 -30.37
C PRO A 17 23.59 -25.58 -31.27
N SER A 18 23.37 -24.38 -30.73
CA SER A 18 23.29 -23.17 -31.54
C SER A 18 23.92 -21.97 -30.83
N GLU A 19 25.03 -21.54 -31.44
CA GLU A 19 25.51 -20.16 -31.59
C GLU A 19 25.36 -19.20 -30.40
N LYS A 20 26.50 -19.02 -29.73
CA LYS A 20 26.82 -17.93 -28.82
C LYS A 20 26.51 -16.56 -29.45
N LYS A 21 25.33 -16.01 -29.18
CA LYS A 21 25.20 -14.56 -28.99
C LYS A 21 25.77 -14.24 -27.62
N ARG A 22 26.94 -13.59 -27.63
CA ARG A 22 27.48 -12.91 -26.46
C ARG A 22 26.56 -11.73 -26.18
N ASP A 23 25.48 -11.97 -25.46
CA ASP A 23 24.79 -10.90 -24.76
C ASP A 23 25.76 -10.47 -23.65
N THR A 24 26.37 -9.31 -23.88
CA THR A 24 27.08 -8.53 -22.87
C THR A 24 26.19 -8.44 -21.65
N HIS A 25 26.49 -9.26 -20.64
CA HIS A 25 25.91 -9.15 -19.31
C HIS A 25 26.45 -7.85 -18.71
N ILE A 26 25.72 -6.76 -18.96
CA ILE A 26 25.81 -5.57 -18.13
C ILE A 26 25.04 -5.96 -16.88
N ASP A 27 25.73 -6.12 -15.76
CA ASP A 27 25.18 -6.22 -14.41
C ASP A 27 24.42 -4.92 -14.07
N ASN A 28 23.25 -4.70 -14.68
CA ASN A 28 22.33 -3.64 -14.30
C ASN A 28 21.43 -4.16 -13.18
N ASN A 29 21.98 -4.30 -11.97
CA ASN A 29 21.23 -4.64 -10.75
C ASN A 29 20.40 -3.45 -10.19
N GLN A 30 20.23 -2.41 -11.00
CA GLN A 30 19.50 -1.19 -10.68
C GLN A 30 18.04 -1.36 -11.11
N LEU A 31 17.14 -1.10 -10.17
CA LEU A 31 15.70 -1.24 -10.40
C LEU A 31 15.21 -0.03 -11.21
N THR A 32 14.34 -0.23 -12.20
CA THR A 32 13.73 0.93 -12.88
C THR A 32 12.64 1.56 -12.00
N PRO A 33 12.29 2.85 -12.22
CA PRO A 33 11.13 3.46 -11.58
C PRO A 33 9.84 2.67 -11.70
N GLU A 34 9.55 2.13 -12.88
CA GLU A 34 8.34 1.35 -13.13
C GLU A 34 8.36 0.02 -12.38
N GLU A 35 9.51 -0.66 -12.34
CA GLU A 35 9.69 -1.87 -11.54
C GLU A 35 9.49 -1.57 -10.05
N ALA A 36 10.08 -0.48 -9.54
CA ALA A 36 9.88 -0.01 -8.17
C ALA A 36 8.39 0.19 -7.86
N GLN A 37 7.68 0.92 -8.72
CA GLN A 37 6.25 1.16 -8.55
C GLN A 37 5.44 -0.15 -8.60
N GLN A 38 5.79 -1.10 -9.46
CA GLN A 38 5.14 -2.40 -9.53
C GLN A 38 5.39 -3.25 -8.28
N TYR A 39 6.61 -3.23 -7.74
CA TYR A 39 6.91 -3.90 -6.47
C TYR A 39 6.18 -3.24 -5.30
N TRP A 40 6.11 -1.91 -5.28
CA TRP A 40 5.35 -1.17 -4.29
C TRP A 40 3.86 -1.52 -4.34
N ALA A 41 3.27 -1.52 -5.53
CA ALA A 41 1.88 -1.94 -5.73
C ALA A 41 1.60 -3.37 -5.23
N LYS A 42 2.56 -4.30 -5.38
CA LYS A 42 2.45 -5.66 -4.81
C LYS A 42 2.49 -5.65 -3.28
N ILE A 43 3.31 -4.79 -2.66
CA ILE A 43 3.33 -4.62 -1.20
C ILE A 43 2.01 -4.02 -0.73
N ALA A 44 1.54 -2.93 -1.35
CA ALA A 44 0.26 -2.30 -1.05
C ALA A 44 -0.91 -3.30 -1.15
N SER A 45 -0.94 -4.14 -2.20
CA SER A 45 -1.93 -5.22 -2.33
C SER A 45 -1.92 -6.18 -1.14
N LYS A 46 -0.75 -6.58 -0.63
CA LYS A 46 -0.64 -7.44 0.56
C LYS A 46 -1.15 -6.73 1.81
N ILE A 47 -0.93 -5.42 1.92
CA ILE A 47 -1.46 -4.61 3.04
C ILE A 47 -2.99 -4.62 3.00
N ILE A 48 -3.60 -4.42 1.82
CA ILE A 48 -5.06 -4.50 1.64
C ILE A 48 -5.59 -5.85 2.11
N VAL A 49 -5.01 -6.96 1.63
CA VAL A 49 -5.43 -8.32 1.99
C VAL A 49 -5.30 -8.54 3.51
N SER A 50 -4.18 -8.12 4.09
CA SER A 50 -3.94 -8.26 5.53
C SER A 50 -4.95 -7.45 6.34
N THR A 51 -5.27 -6.24 5.91
CA THR A 51 -6.24 -5.35 6.56
C THR A 51 -7.65 -5.93 6.48
N LEU A 52 -8.04 -6.45 5.32
CA LEU A 52 -9.34 -7.07 5.11
C LEU A 52 -9.52 -8.34 5.96
N ASN A 53 -8.46 -9.13 6.11
CA ASN A 53 -8.45 -10.32 6.97
C ASN A 53 -8.60 -9.97 8.46
N CYS A 54 -8.16 -8.78 8.90
CA CYS A 54 -8.30 -8.36 10.29
C CYS A 54 -9.76 -8.10 10.71
N VAL A 55 -10.64 -7.87 9.73
CA VAL A 55 -12.07 -7.59 9.92
C VAL A 55 -12.95 -8.68 9.29
N ASP A 56 -12.42 -9.89 9.10
CA ASP A 56 -13.15 -11.05 8.55
C ASP A 56 -13.92 -10.73 7.25
N HIS A 57 -13.36 -9.87 6.39
CA HIS A 57 -14.00 -9.41 5.16
C HIS A 57 -15.36 -8.70 5.33
N THR A 58 -15.66 -8.21 6.54
CA THR A 58 -16.94 -7.53 6.83
C THR A 58 -16.96 -6.05 6.40
N ALA A 59 -15.83 -5.50 5.95
CA ALA A 59 -15.74 -4.15 5.43
C ALA A 59 -16.19 -4.04 3.97
N GLU A 60 -17.05 -3.06 3.70
CA GLU A 60 -17.50 -2.69 2.35
C GLU A 60 -16.39 -1.95 1.60
N ARG A 61 -15.69 -1.05 2.30
CA ARG A 61 -14.53 -0.32 1.80
C ARG A 61 -13.48 -0.16 2.89
N ILE A 62 -12.21 -0.09 2.48
CA ILE A 62 -11.06 0.13 3.36
C ILE A 62 -10.31 1.36 2.87
N PHE A 63 -9.88 2.21 3.81
CA PHE A 63 -9.05 3.37 3.57
C PHE A 63 -7.85 3.33 4.51
N ILE A 64 -6.65 3.42 3.94
CA ILE A 64 -5.39 3.31 4.68
C ILE A 64 -4.53 4.52 4.32
N LEU A 65 -3.99 5.21 5.32
CA LEU A 65 -2.92 6.18 5.20
C LEU A 65 -1.67 5.60 5.84
N ILE A 66 -0.57 5.52 5.09
CA ILE A 66 0.74 5.16 5.62
C ILE A 66 1.61 6.40 5.62
N SER A 67 2.20 6.73 6.77
CA SER A 67 3.26 7.73 6.88
C SER A 67 4.61 7.04 6.87
N PHE A 68 5.50 7.57 6.02
CA PHE A 68 6.85 7.04 5.80
C PHE A 68 7.90 7.83 6.58
N ASP A 69 7.51 8.59 7.61
CA ASP A 69 8.46 9.23 8.51
C ASP A 69 9.38 8.17 9.13
N GLU A 70 10.69 8.26 8.87
CA GLU A 70 11.67 7.28 9.34
C GLU A 70 11.77 7.21 10.87
N LYS A 71 11.37 8.26 11.57
CA LYS A 71 11.44 8.32 13.03
C LYS A 71 10.20 7.76 13.71
N ASP A 72 9.05 7.91 13.07
CA ASP A 72 7.74 7.49 13.61
C ASP A 72 6.76 7.10 12.47
N PRO A 73 7.00 5.97 11.81
CA PRO A 73 6.12 5.53 10.73
C PRO A 73 4.77 5.08 11.30
N THR A 74 3.67 5.54 10.70
CA THR A 74 2.32 5.19 11.15
C THR A 74 1.47 4.61 10.03
N MET A 75 0.51 3.77 10.43
CA MET A 75 -0.53 3.26 9.56
C MET A 75 -1.88 3.57 10.19
N ASP A 76 -2.61 4.50 9.57
CA ASP A 76 -3.91 4.97 10.03
C ASP A 76 -4.99 4.39 9.12
N ILE A 77 -5.99 3.74 9.71
CA ILE A 77 -6.97 2.92 8.99
C ILE A 77 -8.39 3.31 9.40
N PHE A 78 -9.27 3.43 8.42
CA PHE A 78 -10.71 3.48 8.65
C PHE A 78 -11.47 2.63 7.63
N PHE A 79 -12.64 2.19 8.03
CA PHE A 79 -13.47 1.22 7.31
C PHE A 79 -14.83 1.81 7.04
N GLN A 80 -15.44 1.44 5.92
CA GLN A 80 -16.87 1.52 5.75
C GLN A 80 -17.49 0.16 6.07
N MET A 81 -18.41 0.12 7.03
CA MET A 81 -19.13 -1.09 7.45
C MET A 81 -20.60 -0.73 7.71
N ASN A 82 -21.53 -1.49 7.14
CA ASN A 82 -22.97 -1.22 7.25
C ASN A 82 -23.33 0.23 6.86
N GLY A 83 -22.72 0.75 5.79
CA GLY A 83 -22.91 2.11 5.32
C GLY A 83 -22.33 3.24 6.20
N GLN A 84 -21.57 2.92 7.26
CA GLN A 84 -20.95 3.91 8.15
C GLN A 84 -19.43 3.83 8.09
N VAL A 85 -18.77 4.99 8.12
CA VAL A 85 -17.30 5.07 8.21
C VAL A 85 -16.88 5.10 9.68
N ARG A 86 -15.89 4.29 10.05
CA ARG A 86 -15.33 4.23 11.40
C ARG A 86 -13.83 4.01 11.38
N MET A 87 -13.12 4.67 12.29
CA MET A 87 -11.70 4.40 12.51
C MET A 87 -11.51 3.01 13.11
N TRP A 88 -10.34 2.40 12.87
CA TRP A 88 -10.06 1.04 13.32
C TRP A 88 -10.19 0.88 14.84
N ASN A 89 -9.82 1.91 15.63
CA ASN A 89 -9.89 1.92 17.08
C ASN A 89 -11.31 2.13 17.62
N ASP A 90 -12.23 2.62 16.77
CA ASP A 90 -13.64 2.85 17.08
C ASP A 90 -14.56 1.72 16.57
N LEU A 91 -13.99 0.61 16.09
CA LEU A 91 -14.77 -0.56 15.73
C LEU A 91 -15.47 -1.16 16.97
N ASP A 92 -16.71 -1.63 16.78
CA ASP A 92 -17.49 -2.27 17.85
C ASP A 92 -16.86 -3.60 18.28
N ASN A 93 -16.33 -4.36 17.31
CA ASN A 93 -15.73 -5.66 17.57
C ASN A 93 -14.33 -5.50 18.19
N THR A 94 -14.22 -5.82 19.47
CA THR A 94 -12.95 -5.75 20.21
C THR A 94 -11.89 -6.72 19.68
N GLN A 95 -12.29 -7.87 19.13
CA GLN A 95 -11.36 -8.82 18.51
C GLN A 95 -10.71 -8.21 17.26
N HIS A 96 -11.49 -7.55 16.40
CA HIS A 96 -10.95 -6.85 15.22
C HIS A 96 -9.93 -5.80 15.62
N LYS A 97 -10.25 -4.97 16.63
CA LYS A 97 -9.32 -3.96 17.17
C LYS A 97 -8.01 -4.57 17.66
N ASN A 98 -8.10 -5.67 18.42
CA ASN A 98 -6.92 -6.36 18.94
C ASN A 98 -6.05 -6.93 17.82
N ILE A 99 -6.66 -7.56 16.81
CA ILE A 99 -5.91 -8.10 15.66
C ILE A 99 -5.21 -6.97 14.90
N ILE A 100 -5.89 -5.86 14.63
CA ILE A 100 -5.28 -4.71 13.95
C ILE A 100 -4.09 -4.17 14.76
N ALA A 101 -4.30 -3.89 16.05
CA ALA A 101 -3.30 -3.30 16.92
C ALA A 101 -2.05 -4.18 17.12
N HIS A 102 -2.21 -5.50 17.19
CA HIS A 102 -1.10 -6.42 17.51
C HIS A 102 -0.49 -7.11 16.30
N ASN A 103 -1.23 -7.25 15.20
CA ASN A 103 -0.77 -8.00 14.03
C ASN A 103 -0.51 -7.11 12.82
N LEU A 104 -1.30 -6.05 12.61
CA LEU A 104 -1.20 -5.21 11.40
C LEU A 104 -0.33 -3.98 11.63
N LEU A 105 -0.68 -3.14 12.60
CA LEU A 105 0.04 -1.88 12.87
C LEU A 105 1.53 -2.07 13.17
N PRO A 106 1.96 -3.11 13.92
CA PRO A 106 3.39 -3.32 14.18
C PRO A 106 4.22 -3.67 12.94
N GLN A 107 3.58 -3.97 11.80
CA GLN A 107 4.30 -4.23 10.54
C GLN A 107 4.75 -2.95 9.82
N VAL A 108 4.25 -1.77 10.24
CA VAL A 108 4.49 -0.51 9.53
C VAL A 108 5.98 -0.19 9.37
N ASP A 109 6.78 -0.40 10.42
CA ASP A 109 8.23 -0.19 10.38
C ASP A 109 8.90 -0.98 9.26
N ASN A 110 8.51 -2.24 9.09
CA ASN A 110 9.07 -3.13 8.09
C ASN A 110 8.59 -2.75 6.68
N ILE A 111 7.33 -2.34 6.55
CA ILE A 111 6.75 -1.87 5.28
C ILE A 111 7.49 -0.61 4.81
N VAL A 112 7.67 0.38 5.68
CA VAL A 112 8.36 1.64 5.37
C VAL A 112 9.82 1.39 5.00
N LYS A 113 10.55 0.55 5.75
CA LYS A 113 11.93 0.16 5.41
C LYS A 113 12.03 -0.51 4.05
N GLN A 114 11.10 -1.41 3.72
CA GLN A 114 11.07 -2.07 2.41
C GLN A 114 10.78 -1.07 1.28
N ALA A 115 9.85 -0.15 1.48
CA ALA A 115 9.54 0.89 0.50
C ALA A 115 10.72 1.85 0.29
N HIS A 116 11.38 2.31 1.35
CA HIS A 116 12.57 3.17 1.22
C HIS A 116 13.68 2.46 0.46
N CYS A 117 14.00 1.22 0.82
CA CYS A 117 15.00 0.44 0.11
C CYS A 117 14.65 0.26 -1.38
N LEU A 118 13.37 0.08 -1.69
CA LEU A 118 12.88 -0.07 -3.06
C LEU A 118 13.06 1.23 -3.87
N TYR A 119 12.69 2.37 -3.29
CA TYR A 119 12.79 3.69 -3.94
C TYR A 119 14.24 4.15 -4.07
N ASP A 120 15.07 3.91 -3.05
CA ASP A 120 16.50 4.22 -3.08
C ASP A 120 17.22 3.46 -4.21
N ARG A 121 16.91 2.17 -4.37
CA ARG A 121 17.49 1.33 -5.44
C ARG A 121 17.06 1.75 -6.84
N ALA A 122 15.93 2.44 -6.95
CA ALA A 122 15.41 3.01 -8.19
C ALA A 122 15.77 4.49 -8.37
N HIS A 123 16.49 5.08 -7.42
CA HIS A 123 16.82 6.51 -7.38
C HIS A 123 15.59 7.42 -7.49
N LEU A 124 14.50 7.02 -6.85
CA LEU A 124 13.26 7.80 -6.77
C LEU A 124 13.23 8.65 -5.50
N THR A 125 12.57 9.80 -5.58
CA THR A 125 12.17 10.56 -4.38
C THR A 125 11.27 9.68 -3.53
N ARG A 126 11.62 9.55 -2.24
CA ARG A 126 10.84 8.74 -1.29
C ARG A 126 9.43 9.31 -1.09
N MET A 127 8.55 8.45 -0.60
CA MET A 127 7.18 8.82 -0.27
C MET A 127 7.17 9.47 1.12
N ALA A 128 6.40 10.54 1.29
CA ALA A 128 6.01 11.03 2.61
C ALA A 128 4.77 10.27 3.12
N TYR A 129 3.81 10.06 2.22
CA TYR A 129 2.57 9.37 2.51
C TYR A 129 2.14 8.48 1.35
N THR A 130 1.40 7.42 1.67
CA THR A 130 0.61 6.67 0.70
C THR A 130 -0.81 6.52 1.20
N GLN A 131 -1.76 6.82 0.33
CA GLN A 131 -3.16 6.50 0.54
C GLN A 131 -3.57 5.29 -0.30
N ILE A 132 -4.26 4.35 0.35
CA ILE A 132 -4.81 3.15 -0.28
C ILE A 132 -6.31 3.14 -0.08
N GLN A 133 -7.05 2.85 -1.15
CA GLN A 133 -8.49 2.61 -1.10
C GLN A 133 -8.78 1.23 -1.67
N PHE A 134 -9.65 0.47 -1.02
CA PHE A 134 -10.15 -0.80 -1.54
C PHE A 134 -11.67 -0.84 -1.43
N GLU A 135 -12.33 -1.30 -2.49
CA GLU A 135 -13.78 -1.46 -2.55
C GLU A 135 -14.10 -2.94 -2.79
N PHE A 136 -14.85 -3.53 -1.85
CA PHE A 136 -14.97 -4.99 -1.75
C PHE A 136 -15.83 -5.61 -2.84
N GLU A 137 -16.88 -4.95 -3.31
CA GLU A 137 -17.84 -5.56 -4.25
C GLU A 137 -17.24 -5.67 -5.66
N SER A 138 -16.66 -4.59 -6.16
CA SER A 138 -15.98 -4.53 -7.46
C SER A 138 -14.56 -5.08 -7.44
N LYS A 139 -13.99 -5.32 -6.25
CA LYS A 139 -12.59 -5.72 -6.03
C LYS A 139 -11.58 -4.71 -6.58
N THR A 140 -12.00 -3.45 -6.74
CA THR A 140 -11.15 -2.38 -7.26
C THR A 140 -10.38 -1.74 -6.10
N TRP A 141 -9.13 -1.38 -6.36
CA TRP A 141 -8.33 -0.62 -5.42
C TRP A 141 -7.56 0.49 -6.11
N TYR A 142 -7.23 1.51 -5.31
CA TYR A 142 -6.52 2.69 -5.76
C TYR A 142 -5.34 2.94 -4.83
N LEU A 143 -4.27 3.42 -5.45
CA LEU A 143 -3.04 3.82 -4.78
C LEU A 143 -2.77 5.27 -5.12
N HIS A 144 -2.43 6.06 -4.12
CA HIS A 144 -1.95 7.41 -4.32
C HIS A 144 -0.75 7.65 -3.42
N ASP A 145 0.41 7.75 -4.05
CA ASP A 145 1.67 8.02 -3.39
C ASP A 145 1.96 9.53 -3.45
N ILE A 146 2.47 10.06 -2.36
CA ILE A 146 2.78 11.48 -2.15
C ILE A 146 4.27 11.56 -1.85
N SER A 147 5.04 12.22 -2.72
CA SER A 147 6.48 12.34 -2.54
C SER A 147 6.84 13.34 -1.44
N GLU A 148 8.00 13.18 -0.82
CA GLU A 148 8.52 14.14 0.18
C GLU A 148 8.69 15.57 -0.36
N GLU A 149 8.87 15.72 -1.67
CA GLU A 149 9.02 17.02 -2.35
C GLU A 149 7.69 17.72 -2.63
N SER A 150 6.55 17.02 -2.45
CA SER A 150 5.22 17.57 -2.70
C SER A 150 4.81 18.60 -1.64
N MET A 151 3.90 19.51 -2.00
CA MET A 151 3.34 20.45 -1.02
C MET A 151 2.46 19.72 0.01
N GLU A 152 1.81 18.64 -0.42
CA GLU A 152 0.96 17.79 0.39
C GLU A 152 1.75 17.09 1.51
N ALA A 153 3.05 16.84 1.31
CA ALA A 153 3.93 16.32 2.36
C ALA A 153 4.14 17.30 3.53
N GLN A 154 3.85 18.59 3.33
CA GLN A 154 3.97 19.63 4.37
C GLN A 154 2.70 19.78 5.22
N LEU A 155 1.63 19.04 4.89
CA LEU A 155 0.40 19.07 5.66
C LEU A 155 0.61 18.43 7.05
N ASP A 156 -0.05 18.97 8.06
CA ASP A 156 -0.14 18.28 9.35
C ASP A 156 -0.86 16.94 9.16
N LYS A 157 -0.14 15.84 9.42
CA LYS A 157 -0.63 14.47 9.18
C LYS A 157 -1.99 14.23 9.81
N TYR A 158 -2.14 14.58 11.08
CA TYR A 158 -3.35 14.26 11.85
C TYR A 158 -4.54 15.08 11.35
N ALA A 159 -4.38 16.39 11.18
CA ALA A 159 -5.42 17.25 10.61
C ALA A 159 -5.80 16.80 9.19
N ALA A 160 -4.83 16.43 8.37
CA ALA A 160 -5.07 15.97 7.01
C ALA A 160 -5.81 14.62 6.97
N PHE A 161 -5.43 13.69 7.85
CA PHE A 161 -6.11 12.40 8.01
C PHE A 161 -7.56 12.56 8.48
N LEU A 162 -7.82 13.39 9.49
CA LEU A 162 -9.19 13.67 9.95
C LEU A 162 -10.03 14.33 8.86
N LYS A 163 -9.46 15.28 8.12
CA LYS A 163 -10.16 15.90 6.99
C LYS A 163 -10.48 14.89 5.90
N TRP A 164 -9.57 13.95 5.63
CA TRP A 164 -9.81 12.88 4.67
C TRP A 164 -10.93 11.93 5.15
N PHE A 165 -10.91 11.54 6.42
CA PHE A 165 -11.98 10.76 7.04
C PHE A 165 -13.36 11.42 6.88
N ASP A 166 -13.44 12.73 7.17
CA ASP A 166 -14.67 13.50 7.01
C ASP A 166 -15.12 13.53 5.54
N ASP A 167 -14.21 13.84 4.62
CA ASP A 167 -14.52 13.94 3.19
C ASP A 167 -15.04 12.60 2.62
N VAL A 168 -14.38 11.49 2.99
CA VAL A 168 -14.84 10.14 2.63
C VAL A 168 -16.22 9.87 3.20
N SER A 169 -16.45 10.19 4.48
CA SER A 169 -17.73 9.98 5.17
C SER A 169 -18.89 10.70 4.50
N HIS A 170 -18.65 11.83 3.83
CA HIS A 170 -19.65 12.53 3.05
C HIS A 170 -19.82 11.91 1.65
N GLU A 171 -18.74 11.61 0.94
CA GLU A 171 -18.79 11.12 -0.44
C GLU A 171 -19.38 9.70 -0.56
N ILE A 172 -19.10 8.82 0.40
CA ILE A 172 -19.57 7.42 0.34
C ILE A 172 -21.10 7.32 0.40
N LYS A 173 -21.79 8.30 1.00
CA LYS A 173 -23.27 8.35 1.09
C LYS A 173 -23.93 8.46 -0.29
N GLN A 174 -23.20 8.97 -1.27
CA GLN A 174 -23.67 9.16 -2.65
C GLN A 174 -23.01 8.19 -3.64
N THR A 175 -22.15 7.28 -3.15
CA THR A 175 -21.36 6.38 -4.00
C THR A 175 -21.78 4.92 -3.80
N PRO A 176 -22.39 4.27 -4.81
CA PRO A 176 -22.81 2.87 -4.74
C PRO A 176 -21.67 1.91 -4.39
N LEU A 177 -21.98 0.85 -3.65
CA LEU A 177 -20.97 -0.10 -3.14
C LEU A 177 -20.23 -0.88 -4.22
N ASP A 178 -20.76 -0.98 -5.44
CA ASP A 178 -20.16 -1.63 -6.61
C ASP A 178 -19.44 -0.64 -7.56
N SER A 179 -19.30 0.61 -7.12
CA SER A 179 -18.73 1.67 -7.95
C SER A 179 -17.22 1.54 -8.09
N LYS A 180 -16.76 1.35 -9.32
CA LYS A 180 -15.36 1.53 -9.73
C LYS A 180 -14.94 3.00 -9.78
N LYS A 181 -15.53 3.85 -8.94
CA LYS A 181 -15.15 5.25 -8.78
C LYS A 181 -14.21 5.35 -7.58
N LYS A 182 -13.07 5.99 -7.80
CA LYS A 182 -12.16 6.41 -6.74
C LYS A 182 -12.85 7.44 -5.84
N ILE A 183 -12.77 7.25 -4.53
CA ILE A 183 -13.24 8.23 -3.54
C ILE A 183 -12.19 9.33 -3.41
N THR A 184 -12.58 10.51 -2.94
CA THR A 184 -11.68 11.63 -2.66
C THR A 184 -10.46 11.22 -1.85
N TRP A 185 -9.31 11.81 -2.20
CA TRP A 185 -8.08 11.75 -1.42
C TRP A 185 -8.04 12.77 -0.29
N GLY A 186 -9.09 13.60 -0.15
CA GLY A 186 -9.19 14.64 0.85
C GLY A 186 -8.25 15.82 0.52
N PRO A 187 -7.46 16.31 1.48
CA PRO A 187 -6.51 17.40 1.26
C PRO A 187 -5.25 16.96 0.48
N PHE A 188 -5.04 15.66 0.33
CA PHE A 188 -3.95 15.05 -0.42
C PHE A 188 -4.26 14.98 -1.92
N LYS A 189 -4.47 16.13 -2.56
CA LYS A 189 -4.88 16.14 -3.97
C LYS A 189 -3.64 16.03 -4.87
N PRO A 190 -3.69 15.26 -5.98
CA PRO A 190 -2.67 15.36 -7.00
C PRO A 190 -2.62 16.78 -7.55
N ILE A 191 -1.41 17.29 -7.83
CA ILE A 191 -1.26 18.52 -8.62
C ILE A 191 -1.94 18.27 -9.98
N ALA A 192 -2.87 19.15 -10.33
CA ALA A 192 -3.64 19.10 -11.58
C ALA A 192 -2.77 19.43 -12.81
#